data_AF-A0A0W7YVP0-F1
#
_entry.id   AF-A0A0W7YVP0-F1
#
_cell.length_a   1.000
_cell.length_b   1.000
_cell.length_c   1.000
_cell.angle_alpha   90.00
_cell.angle_beta   90.00
_cell.angle_gamma   90.00
#
_symmetry.space_group_name_H-M   'P 1'
#
loop_
_entity.id
_entity.type
_entity.pdbx_description
1 polymer ?
#
loop_
_entity_poly.entity_id
_entity_poly.type
_entity_poly.pdbx_seq_one_letter_code
_entity_poly.pdbx_strand_id
1 'polypeptide(L)'
;MTKAIEAARDAAEQRQRWGARELERLVPSDGVLRSYRVSRTSNVLVQLVWPGILRELDTSTGEVLADTPVALMFELRPQAAALLMTRAKGKPVLRTEFWTPQGSKLIAYMDAAGVVCVRSARTKELLAVSEPGEPFRLRAGFQPLKPEDLRPSLR
;
A
#
# COMPACT_ATOMS: atom_id res chain seq x y z
N MET A 1 28.81 9.69 -7.00
CA MET A 1 27.34 9.70 -7.21
C MET A 1 26.69 8.38 -6.81
N THR A 2 27.25 7.23 -7.20
CA THR A 2 26.70 5.89 -6.89
C THR A 2 26.39 5.69 -5.40
N LYS A 3 27.33 6.02 -4.50
CA LYS A 3 27.14 5.92 -3.03
C LYS A 3 25.96 6.73 -2.48
N ALA A 4 25.69 7.92 -3.04
CA ALA A 4 24.59 8.77 -2.59
C ALA A 4 23.24 8.21 -3.03
N ILE A 5 23.19 7.65 -4.24
CA ILE A 5 21.99 6.99 -4.79
C ILE A 5 21.69 5.70 -4.01
N GLU A 6 22.71 4.89 -3.73
CA GLU A 6 22.60 3.68 -2.91
C GLU A 6 22.11 4.02 -1.49
N ALA A 7 22.74 4.97 -0.81
CA ALA A 7 22.31 5.40 0.53
C ALA A 7 20.87 5.94 0.54
N ALA A 8 20.47 6.67 -0.50
CA ALA A 8 19.09 7.16 -0.64
C ALA A 8 18.09 6.01 -0.86
N ARG A 9 18.48 4.99 -1.63
CA ARG A 9 17.69 3.77 -1.83
C ARG A 9 17.54 2.98 -0.54
N ASP A 10 18.62 2.74 0.18
CA ASP A 10 18.61 2.06 1.49
C ASP A 10 17.70 2.79 2.49
N ALA A 11 17.78 4.13 2.51
CA ALA A 11 16.91 4.94 3.34
C ALA A 11 15.43 4.82 2.92
N ALA A 12 15.12 4.75 1.63
CA ALA A 12 13.77 4.51 1.14
C ALA A 12 13.26 3.10 1.51
N GLU A 13 14.08 2.06 1.35
CA GLU A 13 13.75 0.69 1.77
C GLU A 13 13.49 0.61 3.27
N GLN A 14 14.32 1.28 4.08
CA GLN A 14 14.14 1.31 5.53
C GLN A 14 12.84 2.03 5.93
N ARG A 15 12.52 3.16 5.29
CA ARG A 15 11.25 3.87 5.49
C ARG A 15 10.06 3.02 5.07
N GLN A 16 10.18 2.28 3.97
CA GLN A 16 9.15 1.34 3.51
C GLN A 16 8.87 0.28 4.58
N ARG A 17 9.93 -0.34 5.12
CA ARG A 17 9.81 -1.35 6.18
C ARG A 17 9.18 -0.79 7.44
N TRP A 18 9.55 0.42 7.87
CA TRP A 18 8.89 1.06 9.02
C TRP A 18 7.41 1.33 8.74
N GLY A 19 7.08 1.93 7.59
CA GLY A 19 5.70 2.24 7.24
C GLY A 19 4.82 1.00 7.16
N ALA A 20 5.32 -0.09 6.57
CA ALA A 20 4.63 -1.37 6.51
C ALA A 20 4.37 -1.96 7.90
N ARG A 21 5.36 -1.94 8.80
CA ARG A 21 5.20 -2.42 10.19
C ARG A 21 4.16 -1.62 10.96
N GLU A 22 4.16 -0.30 10.82
CA GLU A 22 3.19 0.54 11.53
C GLU A 22 1.77 0.36 10.97
N LEU A 23 1.62 0.08 9.68
CA LEU A 23 0.33 -0.30 9.11
C LEU A 23 -0.12 -1.69 9.57
N GLU A 24 0.78 -2.67 9.59
CA GLU A 24 0.49 -4.04 10.02
C GLU A 24 -0.09 -4.09 11.43
N ARG A 25 0.37 -3.22 12.33
CA ARG A 25 -0.19 -3.09 13.70
C ARG A 25 -1.65 -2.62 13.75
N LEU A 26 -2.13 -1.99 12.69
CA LEU A 26 -3.52 -1.52 12.59
C LEU A 26 -4.42 -2.51 11.83
N VAL A 27 -3.85 -3.59 11.31
CA VAL A 27 -4.60 -4.61 10.59
C VAL A 27 -5.52 -5.33 11.60
N PRO A 28 -6.83 -5.44 11.30
CA PRO A 28 -7.74 -6.22 12.15
C PRO A 28 -7.29 -7.68 12.26
N SER A 29 -7.72 -8.38 13.32
CA SER A 29 -7.31 -9.77 13.57
C SER A 29 -7.71 -10.75 12.46
N ASP A 30 -8.76 -10.44 11.70
CA ASP A 30 -9.20 -11.23 10.54
C ASP A 30 -8.47 -10.86 9.23
N GLY A 31 -7.60 -9.85 9.26
CA GLY A 31 -6.86 -9.33 8.12
C GLY A 31 -7.69 -8.48 7.14
N VAL A 32 -9.01 -8.36 7.33
CA VAL A 32 -9.90 -7.72 6.36
C VAL A 32 -9.87 -6.21 6.53
N LEU A 33 -9.31 -5.50 5.55
CA LEU A 33 -9.20 -4.04 5.57
C LEU A 33 -10.49 -3.36 5.10
N ARG A 34 -11.14 -3.93 4.09
CA ARG A 34 -12.40 -3.44 3.53
C ARG A 34 -13.23 -4.61 3.02
N SER A 35 -14.55 -4.45 3.08
CA SER A 35 -15.50 -5.42 2.55
C SER A 35 -16.65 -4.70 1.86
N TYR A 36 -17.00 -5.15 0.66
CA TYR A 36 -18.07 -4.58 -0.15
C TYR A 36 -18.89 -5.68 -0.78
N ARG A 37 -20.21 -5.54 -0.76
CA ARG A 37 -21.09 -6.45 -1.50
C ARG A 37 -21.12 -6.10 -2.98
N VAL A 38 -21.07 -7.12 -3.84
CA VAL A 38 -21.07 -6.95 -5.31
C VAL A 38 -22.31 -6.19 -5.78
N SER A 39 -23.48 -6.57 -5.27
CA SER A 39 -24.74 -5.88 -5.50
C SER A 39 -25.63 -5.96 -4.25
N ARG A 40 -26.78 -5.28 -4.22
CA ARG A 40 -27.69 -5.37 -3.06
C ARG A 40 -28.25 -6.79 -2.85
N THR A 41 -28.41 -7.56 -3.93
CA THR A 41 -29.02 -8.89 -3.94
C THR A 41 -28.01 -10.02 -4.04
N SER A 42 -26.73 -9.72 -4.27
CA SER A 42 -25.69 -10.74 -4.34
C SER A 42 -25.28 -11.19 -2.95
N ASN A 43 -25.09 -12.50 -2.78
CA ASN A 43 -24.48 -13.06 -1.58
C ASN A 43 -22.95 -12.96 -1.60
N VAL A 44 -22.33 -12.40 -2.64
CA VAL A 44 -20.88 -12.29 -2.76
C VAL A 44 -20.37 -10.98 -2.15
N LEU A 45 -19.41 -11.11 -1.24
CA LEU A 45 -18.57 -10.02 -0.76
C LEU A 45 -17.23 -10.04 -1.48
N VAL A 46 -16.77 -8.85 -1.86
CA VAL A 46 -15.41 -8.57 -2.26
C VAL A 46 -14.70 -7.93 -1.08
N GLN A 47 -13.61 -8.55 -0.64
CA GLN A 47 -12.80 -8.13 0.49
C GLN A 47 -11.39 -7.78 0.02
N LEU A 48 -10.84 -6.69 0.55
CA LEU A 48 -9.41 -6.42 0.50
C LEU A 48 -8.79 -6.88 1.81
N VAL A 49 -7.91 -7.86 1.73
CA VAL A 49 -7.26 -8.51 2.87
C VAL A 49 -5.77 -8.16 2.87
N TRP A 50 -5.24 -7.78 4.02
CA TRP A 50 -3.80 -7.54 4.20
C TRP A 50 -3.01 -8.85 3.99
N PRO A 51 -1.80 -8.82 3.37
CA PRO A 51 -1.10 -7.63 2.87
C PRO A 51 -1.48 -7.20 1.44
N GLY A 52 -2.32 -7.94 0.74
CA GLY A 52 -2.68 -7.62 -0.64
C GLY A 52 -3.39 -8.75 -1.37
N ILE A 53 -4.47 -9.25 -0.79
CA ILE A 53 -5.35 -10.24 -1.42
C ILE A 53 -6.72 -9.61 -1.67
N LEU A 54 -7.22 -9.75 -2.89
CA LEU A 54 -8.62 -9.57 -3.24
C LEU A 54 -9.33 -10.91 -3.02
N ARG A 55 -10.21 -10.96 -2.02
CA ARG A 55 -10.98 -12.15 -1.68
C ARG A 55 -12.43 -11.99 -2.12
N GLU A 56 -12.97 -13.01 -2.76
CA GLU A 56 -14.41 -13.15 -3.03
C GLU A 56 -14.97 -14.22 -2.10
N LEU A 57 -16.00 -13.88 -1.33
CA LEU A 57 -16.60 -14.71 -0.29
C LEU A 57 -18.10 -14.82 -0.53
N ASP A 58 -18.65 -16.03 -0.57
CA ASP A 58 -20.09 -16.25 -0.50
C ASP A 58 -20.55 -16.17 0.96
N THR A 59 -21.38 -15.18 1.27
CA THR A 59 -21.90 -14.94 2.61
C THR A 59 -23.00 -15.89 3.04
N SER A 60 -23.63 -16.61 2.10
CA SER A 60 -24.66 -17.58 2.42
C SER A 60 -24.07 -18.89 2.93
N THR A 61 -22.90 -19.28 2.41
CA THR A 61 -22.20 -20.52 2.78
C THR A 61 -20.97 -20.26 3.66
N GLY A 62 -20.43 -19.04 3.65
CA GLY A 62 -19.15 -18.71 4.26
C GLY A 62 -17.93 -19.16 3.44
N GLU A 63 -18.14 -19.62 2.21
CA GLU A 63 -17.08 -20.18 1.36
C GLU A 63 -16.28 -19.09 0.66
N VAL A 64 -14.95 -19.24 0.65
CA VAL A 64 -14.06 -18.41 -0.16
C VAL A 64 -14.11 -18.90 -1.60
N LEU A 65 -14.70 -18.10 -2.49
CA LEU A 65 -14.83 -18.38 -3.91
C LEU A 65 -13.51 -18.17 -4.65
N ALA A 66 -12.73 -17.17 -4.23
CA ALA A 66 -11.41 -16.88 -4.80
C ALA A 66 -10.56 -16.02 -3.86
N ASP A 67 -9.26 -16.31 -3.81
CA ASP A 67 -8.23 -15.41 -3.29
C ASP A 67 -7.30 -15.04 -4.45
N THR A 68 -7.20 -13.76 -4.78
CA THR A 68 -6.41 -13.25 -5.90
C THR A 68 -5.41 -12.22 -5.41
N PRO A 69 -4.10 -12.35 -5.69
CA PRO A 69 -3.14 -11.29 -5.40
C PRO A 69 -3.56 -9.96 -6.04
N VAL A 70 -3.50 -8.86 -5.29
CA VAL A 70 -3.92 -7.53 -5.81
C VAL A 70 -3.11 -7.08 -7.02
N ALA A 71 -1.88 -7.57 -7.19
CA ALA A 71 -1.08 -7.35 -8.39
C ALA A 71 -1.74 -7.89 -9.67
N LEU A 72 -2.56 -8.94 -9.56
CA LEU A 72 -3.22 -9.63 -10.67
C LEU A 72 -4.74 -9.39 -10.71
N MET A 73 -5.28 -8.58 -9.80
CA MET A 73 -6.73 -8.48 -9.63
C MET A 73 -7.47 -7.95 -10.86
N PHE A 74 -6.86 -7.04 -11.62
CA PHE A 74 -7.49 -6.51 -12.84
C PHE A 74 -7.45 -7.51 -13.99
N GLU A 75 -6.45 -8.38 -14.04
CA GLU A 75 -6.33 -9.43 -15.05
C GLU A 75 -7.30 -10.57 -14.78
N LEU A 76 -7.29 -11.08 -13.54
CA LEU A 76 -8.02 -12.30 -13.19
C LEU A 76 -9.45 -12.02 -12.73
N ARG A 77 -9.70 -10.87 -12.08
CA ARG A 77 -10.98 -10.51 -11.44
C ARG A 77 -11.38 -9.04 -11.71
N PRO A 78 -11.47 -8.60 -12.97
CA PRO A 78 -11.66 -7.18 -13.32
C PRO A 78 -12.89 -6.52 -12.69
N GLN A 79 -14.00 -7.25 -12.55
CA GLN A 79 -15.24 -6.72 -11.98
C GLN A 79 -15.11 -6.45 -10.48
N ALA A 80 -14.55 -7.40 -9.72
CA ALA A 80 -14.31 -7.24 -8.29
C ALA A 80 -13.26 -6.16 -8.01
N ALA A 81 -12.20 -6.09 -8.82
CA ALA A 81 -11.21 -5.02 -8.77
C ALA A 81 -11.83 -3.65 -9.03
N ALA A 82 -12.64 -3.50 -10.08
CA ALA A 82 -13.32 -2.25 -10.40
C ALA A 82 -14.26 -1.79 -9.28
N LEU A 83 -14.99 -2.72 -8.66
CA LEU A 83 -15.85 -2.44 -7.51
C LEU A 83 -15.01 -1.90 -6.34
N LEU A 84 -13.94 -2.62 -5.96
CA LEU A 84 -13.06 -2.24 -4.87
C LEU A 84 -12.51 -0.81 -5.07
N MET A 85 -11.98 -0.51 -6.26
CA MET A 85 -11.42 0.79 -6.58
C MET A 85 -12.46 1.91 -6.58
N THR A 86 -13.64 1.65 -7.16
CA THR A 86 -14.75 2.61 -7.19
C THR A 86 -15.23 2.95 -5.77
N ARG A 87 -15.31 1.95 -4.90
CA ARG A 87 -15.75 2.14 -3.51
C ARG A 87 -14.72 2.87 -2.66
N ALA A 88 -13.43 2.62 -2.90
CA ALA A 88 -12.34 3.31 -2.22
C ALA A 88 -12.28 4.81 -2.58
N LYS A 89 -12.74 5.21 -3.78
CA LYS A 89 -12.73 6.62 -4.26
C LYS A 89 -11.35 7.28 -4.14
N GLY A 90 -10.30 6.53 -4.41
CA GLY A 90 -8.90 7.00 -4.28
C GLY A 90 -8.46 7.31 -2.84
N LYS A 91 -9.28 7.01 -1.82
CA LYS A 91 -8.91 7.20 -0.41
C LYS A 91 -8.08 6.01 0.08
N PRO A 92 -7.13 6.24 1.00
CA PRO A 92 -6.42 5.16 1.66
C PRO A 92 -7.36 4.20 2.38
N VAL A 93 -7.07 2.90 2.31
CA VAL A 93 -7.78 1.85 3.06
C VAL A 93 -7.26 1.76 4.49
N LEU A 94 -5.97 2.04 4.68
CA LEU A 94 -5.31 2.10 5.98
C LEU A 94 -4.35 3.29 6.00
N ARG A 95 -4.25 3.99 7.12
CA ARG A 95 -3.39 5.17 7.27
C ARG A 95 -2.96 5.33 8.71
N THR A 96 -1.70 5.67 8.91
CA THR A 96 -1.16 6.03 10.22
C THR A 96 -0.08 7.11 10.13
N GLU A 97 0.13 7.80 11.25
CA GLU A 97 1.24 8.71 11.48
C GLU A 97 2.17 8.10 12.52
N PHE A 98 3.48 8.17 12.28
CA PHE A 98 4.47 7.57 13.19
C PHE A 98 5.76 8.39 13.20
N TRP A 99 6.56 8.18 14.25
CA TRP A 99 7.89 8.76 14.40
C TRP A 99 8.95 7.72 14.07
N THR A 100 9.94 8.08 13.27
CA THR A 100 11.11 7.21 13.06
C THR A 100 12.04 7.27 14.28
N PRO A 101 12.92 6.27 14.46
CA PRO A 101 13.96 6.32 15.50
C PRO A 101 14.87 7.55 15.40
N GLN A 102 14.99 8.14 14.21
CA GLN A 102 15.78 9.35 13.94
C GLN A 102 14.98 10.65 14.17
N GLY A 103 13.80 10.57 14.79
CA GLY A 103 12.98 11.74 15.15
C GLY A 103 12.23 12.39 13.99
N SER A 104 12.10 11.72 12.83
CA SER A 104 11.31 12.24 11.71
C SER A 104 9.86 11.77 11.80
N LYS A 105 8.90 12.68 11.61
CA LYS A 105 7.47 12.31 11.56
C LYS A 105 7.07 11.94 10.13
N LEU A 106 6.55 10.73 9.95
CA LEU A 106 6.12 10.17 8.66
C LEU A 106 4.64 9.80 8.69
N ILE A 107 4.06 9.68 7.50
CA ILE A 107 2.72 9.13 7.26
C ILE A 107 2.88 7.89 6.40
N ALA A 108 2.42 6.74 6.86
CA ALA A 108 2.25 5.54 6.04
C ALA A 108 0.77 5.37 5.69
N TYR A 109 0.49 4.94 4.48
CA TYR A 109 -0.87 4.59 4.07
C TYR A 109 -0.86 3.51 2.99
N MET A 110 -1.93 2.72 2.93
CA MET A 110 -2.17 1.73 1.88
C MET A 110 -3.38 2.17 1.07
N ASP A 111 -3.32 2.03 -0.26
CA ASP A 111 -4.47 2.23 -1.14
C ASP A 111 -5.19 0.91 -1.46
N ALA A 112 -6.26 1.00 -2.25
CA ALA A 112 -7.06 -0.16 -2.62
C ALA A 112 -6.38 -1.09 -3.65
N ALA A 113 -5.29 -0.66 -4.29
CA ALA A 113 -4.44 -1.52 -5.12
C ALA A 113 -3.39 -2.27 -4.28
N GLY A 114 -3.44 -2.12 -2.95
CA GLY A 114 -2.52 -2.73 -2.02
C GLY A 114 -1.09 -2.18 -2.10
N VAL A 115 -0.95 -0.93 -2.54
CA VAL A 115 0.32 -0.24 -2.54
C VAL A 115 0.47 0.54 -1.24
N VAL A 116 1.55 0.28 -0.51
CA VAL A 116 1.93 1.06 0.68
C VAL A 116 2.82 2.21 0.25
N CYS A 117 2.43 3.41 0.62
CA CYS A 117 3.16 4.65 0.41
C CYS A 117 3.61 5.23 1.75
N VAL A 118 4.82 5.75 1.79
CA VAL A 118 5.36 6.50 2.94
C VAL A 118 5.72 7.90 2.51
N ARG A 119 5.24 8.91 3.25
CA ARG A 119 5.51 10.33 2.96
C ARG A 119 5.93 11.10 4.20
N SER A 120 6.66 12.18 3.99
CA SER A 120 6.98 13.16 5.04
C SER A 120 5.71 13.81 5.58
N ALA A 121 5.52 13.83 6.90
CA ALA A 121 4.38 14.53 7.48
C ALA A 121 4.47 16.05 7.28
N ARG A 122 5.69 16.59 7.21
CA ARG A 122 5.98 18.02 7.06
C ARG A 122 5.88 18.48 5.60
N THR A 123 6.65 17.86 4.70
CA THR A 123 6.77 18.31 3.30
C THR A 123 5.77 17.64 2.37
N LYS A 124 5.06 16.60 2.85
CA LYS A 124 4.16 15.73 2.05
C LYS A 124 4.85 14.96 0.92
N GLU A 125 6.17 15.08 0.79
CA GLU A 125 6.98 14.37 -0.19
C GLU A 125 6.89 12.86 -0.01
N LEU A 126 6.76 12.15 -1.13
CA LEU A 126 6.75 10.69 -1.17
C LEU A 126 8.17 10.15 -1.04
N LEU A 127 8.39 9.31 -0.02
CA LEU A 127 9.71 8.84 0.38
C LEU A 127 9.93 7.34 0.14
N ALA A 128 8.84 6.58 -0.02
CA ALA A 128 8.87 5.18 -0.41
C ALA A 128 7.51 4.74 -0.97
N VAL A 129 7.52 3.77 -1.87
CA VAL A 129 6.34 3.13 -2.48
C VAL A 129 6.61 1.64 -2.62
N SER A 130 5.65 0.80 -2.24
CA SER A 130 5.79 -0.65 -2.40
C SER A 130 5.37 -1.19 -3.77
N GLU A 131 5.75 -2.44 -4.04
CA GLU A 131 5.03 -3.25 -5.01
C GLU A 131 3.60 -3.56 -4.50
N PRO A 132 2.61 -3.74 -5.39
CA PRO A 132 1.25 -4.11 -5.01
C PRO A 132 1.21 -5.43 -4.23
N GLY A 133 0.67 -5.39 -3.01
CA GLY A 133 0.55 -6.56 -2.13
C GLY A 133 1.84 -7.05 -1.49
N GLU A 134 2.97 -6.39 -1.74
CA GLU A 134 4.25 -6.67 -1.09
C GLU A 134 4.68 -5.45 -0.25
N PRO A 135 4.01 -5.16 0.88
CA PRO A 135 4.12 -3.89 1.59
C PRO A 135 5.55 -3.59 2.10
N PHE A 136 6.40 -4.60 2.27
CA PHE A 136 7.77 -4.44 2.74
C PHE A 136 8.80 -4.25 1.62
N ARG A 137 8.42 -4.47 0.35
CA ARG A 137 9.32 -4.39 -0.79
C ARG A 137 9.20 -3.03 -1.47
N LEU A 138 10.29 -2.28 -1.50
CA LEU A 138 10.36 -1.03 -2.26
C LEU A 138 10.22 -1.33 -3.76
N ARG A 139 9.39 -0.55 -4.45
CA ARG A 139 9.15 -0.68 -5.89
C ARG A 139 10.46 -0.50 -6.67
N ALA A 140 10.73 -1.40 -7.61
CA ALA A 140 12.03 -1.45 -8.32
C ALA A 140 12.41 -0.16 -9.06
N GLY A 141 11.41 0.60 -9.53
CA GLY A 141 11.58 1.88 -10.23
C GLY A 141 11.44 3.14 -9.36
N PHE A 142 11.31 3.01 -8.04
CA PHE A 142 11.21 4.19 -7.16
C PHE A 142 12.51 4.98 -7.16
N GLN A 143 12.43 6.28 -7.48
CA GLN A 143 13.58 7.20 -7.46
C GLN A 143 13.56 8.02 -6.16
N PRO A 144 14.46 7.73 -5.20
CA PRO A 144 14.45 8.38 -3.89
C PRO A 144 15.03 9.81 -3.90
N LEU A 145 15.73 10.18 -4.96
CA LEU A 145 16.28 11.52 -5.19
C LEU A 145 15.71 12.04 -6.51
N LYS A 146 15.31 13.31 -6.52
CA LYS A 146 14.99 14.01 -7.76
C LYS A 146 16.30 14.43 -8.44
N PRO A 147 16.30 14.61 -9.77
CA PRO A 147 17.46 15.15 -10.49
C PRO A 147 17.96 16.50 -9.92
N GLU A 148 17.04 17.29 -9.35
CA GLU A 148 17.33 18.57 -8.69
C GLU A 148 18.16 18.41 -7.41
N ASP A 149 17.95 17.33 -6.65
CA ASP A 149 18.68 17.03 -5.41
C ASP A 149 20.14 16.63 -5.67
N LEU A 150 20.43 16.22 -6.90
CA LEU A 150 21.77 15.80 -7.34
C LEU A 150 22.58 16.97 -7.92
N ARG A 151 21.99 18.16 -8.09
CA ARG A 151 22.72 19.32 -8.59
C ARG A 151 23.74 19.76 -7.55
N PRO A 152 25.01 19.94 -7.91
CA PRO A 152 25.99 20.49 -7.00
C PRO A 152 25.50 21.85 -6.53
N SER A 153 25.37 22.05 -5.21
CA SER A 153 25.14 23.38 -4.68
C SER A 153 26.41 24.20 -4.91
N LEU A 154 26.39 25.11 -5.89
CA LEU A 154 27.37 26.19 -5.96
C LEU A 154 27.15 27.06 -4.72
N ARG A 155 27.95 26.84 -3.69
CA ARG A 155 28.14 27.73 -2.57
C ARG A 155 29.56 28.27 -2.62
#